data_AF-A0A0G4B1I1-F1
#
_entry.id   AF-A0A0G4B1I1-F1
#
_cell.length_a   1.000
_cell.length_b   1.000
_cell.length_c   1.000
_cell.angle_alpha   90.00
_cell.angle_beta   90.00
_cell.angle_gamma   90.00
#
_symmetry.space_group_name_H-M   'P 1'
#
loop_
_entity.id
_entity.type
_entity.pdbx_description
1 polymer ?
#
loop_
_entity_poly.entity_id
_entity_poly.type
_entity_poly.pdbx_seq_one_letter_code
_entity_poly.pdbx_strand_id
1 'polypeptide(L)'
;MTETSKSLENNAQDIVSAQKIAQKCAVISQFQSMLVEDPSNKELETYLGQLTVAVKRGIRLWGGVANIDDWLKAHDPNHGLLSEIKDIEWDWLD
;
A
#
# COMPACT_ATOMS: atom_id res chain seq x y z
N MET A 1 -30.83 12.80 -0.77
CA MET A 1 -29.56 12.12 -0.45
C MET A 1 -29.25 12.41 1.01
N THR A 2 -29.37 11.39 1.86
CA THR A 2 -29.19 11.47 3.31
C THR A 2 -27.72 11.31 3.69
N GLU A 3 -27.32 11.82 4.86
CA GLU A 3 -25.94 11.74 5.39
C GLU A 3 -25.39 10.30 5.44
N THR A 4 -26.29 9.31 5.57
CA THR A 4 -25.98 7.87 5.55
C THR A 4 -25.35 7.41 4.23
N SER A 5 -25.81 7.92 3.08
CA SER A 5 -25.26 7.54 1.78
C SER A 5 -23.84 8.08 1.56
N LYS A 6 -23.57 9.31 2.00
CA LYS A 6 -22.22 9.90 1.94
C LYS A 6 -21.23 9.18 2.86
N SER A 7 -21.68 8.78 4.06
CA SER A 7 -20.84 8.02 4.99
C SER A 7 -20.47 6.64 4.43
N LEU A 8 -21.39 5.95 3.75
CA LEU A 8 -21.12 4.65 3.14
C LEU A 8 -20.19 4.78 1.92
N GLU A 9 -20.36 5.81 1.10
CA GLU A 9 -19.49 6.09 -0.05
C GLU A 9 -18.06 6.44 0.39
N ASN A 10 -17.91 7.26 1.45
CA ASN A 10 -16.60 7.56 2.04
C ASN A 10 -15.93 6.29 2.60
N ASN A 11 -16.67 5.47 3.35
CA ASN A 11 -16.15 4.23 3.90
C ASN A 11 -15.72 3.23 2.80
N ALA A 12 -16.49 3.11 1.72
CA ALA A 12 -16.14 2.25 0.58
C ALA A 12 -14.90 2.75 -0.16
N GLN A 13 -14.79 4.07 -0.35
CA GLN A 13 -13.63 4.69 -0.98
C GLN A 13 -12.35 4.53 -0.13
N ASP A 14 -12.49 4.60 1.20
CA ASP A 14 -11.40 4.43 2.16
C ASP A 14 -10.93 2.96 2.22
N ILE A 15 -11.84 1.99 2.23
CA ILE A 15 -11.49 0.56 2.13
C ILE A 15 -10.71 0.29 0.83
N VAL A 16 -11.23 0.73 -0.32
CA VAL A 16 -10.57 0.53 -1.62
C VAL A 16 -9.18 1.20 -1.66
N SER A 17 -9.04 2.37 -1.01
CA SER A 17 -7.77 3.08 -0.91
C SER A 17 -6.75 2.29 -0.08
N ALA A 18 -7.13 1.83 1.11
CA ALA A 18 -6.27 1.03 1.99
C ALA A 18 -5.83 -0.29 1.32
N GLN A 19 -6.77 -1.01 0.71
CA GLN A 19 -6.50 -2.26 -0.03
C GLN A 19 -5.52 -2.02 -1.18
N LYS A 20 -5.70 -0.94 -1.96
CA LYS A 20 -4.79 -0.60 -3.07
C LYS A 20 -3.38 -0.29 -2.58
N ILE A 21 -3.23 0.34 -1.42
CA ILE A 21 -1.91 0.59 -0.84
C ILE A 21 -1.28 -0.74 -0.44
N ALA A 22 -2.00 -1.61 0.27
CA ALA A 22 -1.53 -2.93 0.66
C ALA A 22 -1.05 -3.78 -0.53
N GLN A 23 -1.87 -3.85 -1.58
CA GLN A 23 -1.53 -4.56 -2.83
C GLN A 23 -0.28 -4.02 -3.49
N LYS A 24 -0.12 -2.69 -3.55
CA LYS A 24 1.07 -2.08 -4.14
C LYS A 24 2.32 -2.31 -3.29
N CYS A 25 2.22 -2.33 -1.97
CA CYS A 25 3.33 -2.74 -1.11
C CYS A 25 3.75 -4.19 -1.39
N ALA A 26 2.80 -5.11 -1.59
CA ALA A 26 3.12 -6.49 -1.96
C ALA A 26 3.82 -6.58 -3.33
N VAL A 27 3.43 -5.74 -4.29
CA VAL A 27 4.10 -5.63 -5.59
C VAL A 27 5.52 -5.04 -5.45
N ILE A 28 5.71 -4.03 -4.59
CA ILE A 28 7.03 -3.47 -4.27
C ILE A 28 7.95 -4.56 -3.72
N SER A 29 7.50 -5.34 -2.75
CA SER A 29 8.25 -6.49 -2.19
C SER A 29 8.68 -7.47 -3.28
N GLN A 30 7.77 -7.83 -4.20
CA GLN A 30 8.08 -8.73 -5.32
C GLN A 30 9.13 -8.13 -6.26
N PHE A 31 9.03 -6.85 -6.60
CA PHE A 31 9.99 -6.20 -7.48
C PHE A 31 11.36 -6.02 -6.84
N GLN A 32 11.41 -5.71 -5.54
CA GLN A 32 12.66 -5.70 -4.78
C GLN A 32 13.33 -7.07 -4.84
N SER A 33 12.57 -8.15 -4.63
CA SER A 33 13.08 -9.53 -4.75
C SER A 33 13.60 -9.84 -6.16
N MET A 34 12.85 -9.45 -7.20
CA MET A 34 13.28 -9.65 -8.59
C MET A 34 14.56 -8.86 -8.94
N LEU A 35 14.75 -7.67 -8.37
CA LEU A 35 15.97 -6.87 -8.58
C LEU A 35 17.17 -7.43 -7.80
N VAL A 36 16.96 -8.20 -6.74
CA VAL A 36 18.03 -8.98 -6.10
C VAL A 36 18.51 -10.09 -7.05
N GLU A 37 17.58 -10.75 -7.76
CA GLU A 37 17.90 -11.80 -8.73
C GLU A 37 18.51 -11.26 -10.03
N ASP A 38 17.99 -10.13 -10.54
CA ASP A 38 18.49 -9.44 -11.72
C ASP A 38 18.63 -7.93 -11.49
N PRO A 39 19.77 -7.48 -10.93
CA PRO A 39 20.02 -6.06 -10.67
C PRO A 39 20.26 -5.24 -11.95
N SER A 40 20.35 -5.88 -13.11
CA SER A 40 20.55 -5.20 -14.40
C SER A 40 19.25 -4.72 -15.03
N ASN A 41 18.10 -5.13 -14.50
CA ASN A 41 16.78 -4.78 -15.02
C ASN A 41 16.38 -3.32 -14.71
N LYS A 42 16.87 -2.39 -15.55
CA LYS A 42 16.65 -0.94 -15.40
C LYS A 42 15.20 -0.49 -15.58
N GLU A 43 14.41 -1.23 -16.35
CA GLU A 43 12.99 -0.95 -16.51
C GLU A 43 12.23 -1.23 -15.20
N LEU A 44 12.52 -2.37 -14.57
CA LEU A 44 11.95 -2.74 -13.29
C LEU A 44 12.37 -1.78 -12.16
N GLU A 45 13.64 -1.39 -12.11
CA GLU A 45 14.16 -0.40 -11.16
C GLU A 45 13.42 0.95 -11.29
N THR A 46 13.20 1.39 -12.53
CA THR A 46 12.47 2.64 -12.81
C THR A 46 11.00 2.54 -12.37
N TYR A 47 10.34 1.42 -12.69
CA TYR A 47 8.95 1.20 -12.34
C TYR A 47 8.76 1.08 -10.82
N LEU A 48 9.67 0.38 -10.14
CA LEU A 48 9.74 0.30 -8.68
C LEU A 48 9.83 1.70 -8.06
N GLY A 49 10.73 2.55 -8.55
CA GLY A 49 10.87 3.93 -8.07
C GLY A 49 9.57 4.74 -8.18
N GLN A 50 8.87 4.65 -9.32
CA GLN A 50 7.59 5.34 -9.51
C GLN A 50 6.49 4.81 -8.59
N LEU A 51 6.40 3.48 -8.47
CA LEU A 51 5.42 2.83 -7.60
C LEU A 51 5.65 3.20 -6.14
N THR A 52 6.90 3.18 -5.68
CA THR A 52 7.31 3.57 -4.33
C THR A 52 6.91 5.00 -4.00
N VAL A 53 7.13 5.97 -4.91
CA VAL A 53 6.70 7.36 -4.70
C VAL A 53 5.18 7.47 -4.54
N ALA A 54 4.42 6.75 -5.38
CA ALA A 54 2.96 6.76 -5.33
C ALA A 54 2.43 6.14 -4.01
N VAL A 55 3.02 5.03 -3.58
CA VAL A 55 2.66 4.32 -2.34
C VAL A 55 3.02 5.15 -1.11
N LYS A 56 4.23 5.71 -1.07
CA LYS A 56 4.70 6.61 0.00
C LYS A 56 3.73 7.78 0.22
N ARG A 57 3.26 8.40 -0.86
CA ARG A 57 2.26 9.47 -0.78
C ARG A 57 0.94 8.97 -0.18
N GLY A 58 0.48 7.80 -0.62
CA GLY A 58 -0.72 7.15 -0.06
C GLY A 58 -0.59 6.92 1.45
N ILE A 59 0.51 6.30 1.89
CA ILE A 59 0.78 6.01 3.30
C ILE A 59 0.83 7.32 4.12
N ARG A 60 1.47 8.38 3.61
CA ARG A 60 1.50 9.69 4.29
C ARG A 60 0.13 10.33 4.43
N LEU A 61 -0.74 10.20 3.42
CA LEU A 61 -2.12 10.73 3.48
C LEU A 61 -2.97 10.01 4.53
N TRP A 62 -2.71 8.72 4.75
CA TRP A 62 -3.32 7.94 5.82
C TRP A 62 -2.71 8.18 7.21
N GLY A 63 -1.61 8.94 7.30
CA GLY A 63 -0.90 9.19 8.55
C GLY A 63 0.02 8.04 8.99
N GLY A 64 0.35 7.11 8.09
CA GLY A 64 1.31 6.04 8.35
C GLY A 64 0.73 4.63 8.16
N VAL A 65 1.62 3.64 8.20
CA VAL A 65 1.29 2.22 8.02
C VAL A 65 0.33 1.72 9.11
N ALA A 66 0.57 2.09 10.37
CA ALA A 66 -0.25 1.66 11.49
C ALA A 66 -1.74 2.04 11.32
N ASN A 67 -2.02 3.25 10.84
CA ASN A 67 -3.40 3.71 10.62
C ASN A 67 -4.10 2.90 9.52
N ILE A 68 -3.38 2.52 8.47
CA ILE A 68 -3.92 1.68 7.39
C ILE A 68 -4.22 0.29 7.93
N ASP A 69 -3.29 -0.31 8.69
CA ASP A 69 -3.48 -1.63 9.27
C ASP A 69 -4.64 -1.67 10.25
N ASP A 70 -4.77 -0.66 11.12
CA ASP A 70 -5.89 -0.55 12.05
C ASP A 70 -7.23 -0.38 11.33
N TRP A 71 -7.24 0.40 10.23
CA TRP A 71 -8.43 0.53 9.38
C TRP A 71 -8.82 -0.78 8.70
N LEU A 72 -7.84 -1.49 8.11
CA LEU A 72 -8.05 -2.79 7.46
C LEU A 72 -8.56 -3.83 8.46
N LYS A 73 -7.99 -3.93 9.67
CA LYS A 73 -8.51 -4.84 10.71
C LYS A 73 -9.97 -4.57 11.05
N ALA A 74 -10.38 -3.30 11.08
CA ALA A 74 -11.74 -2.91 11.45
C ALA A 74 -12.76 -3.11 10.31
N HIS A 75 -12.34 -2.99 9.04
CA HIS A 75 -13.27 -2.91 7.91
C HIS A 75 -13.10 -4.03 6.86
N ASP A 76 -11.96 -4.70 6.83
CA ASP A 76 -11.68 -5.87 5.98
C ASP A 76 -10.66 -6.81 6.67
N PRO A 77 -11.05 -7.48 7.77
CA PRO A 77 -10.12 -8.25 8.61
C PRO A 77 -9.52 -9.48 7.93
N ASN A 78 -10.05 -9.89 6.77
CA ASN A 78 -9.49 -10.99 5.98
C ASN A 78 -8.41 -10.51 5.01
N HIS A 79 -8.23 -9.20 4.85
CA HIS A 79 -7.17 -8.64 4.03
C HIS A 79 -5.83 -8.68 4.77
N GLY A 80 -4.77 -9.03 4.06
CA GLY A 80 -3.40 -8.98 4.60
C GLY A 80 -3.02 -7.56 5.00
N LEU A 81 -2.30 -7.43 6.11
CA LEU A 81 -1.83 -6.15 6.64
C LEU A 81 -0.54 -5.72 5.95
N LEU A 82 -0.29 -4.41 5.90
CA LEU A 82 0.96 -3.88 5.35
C LEU A 82 2.15 -4.32 6.19
N SER A 83 2.01 -4.33 7.52
CA SER A 83 3.06 -4.78 8.44
C SER A 83 3.42 -6.27 8.31
N GLU A 84 2.58 -7.08 7.66
CA GLU A 84 2.82 -8.50 7.44
C GLU A 84 3.47 -8.81 6.08
N ILE A 85 3.64 -7.80 5.22
CA ILE A 85 4.32 -7.95 3.94
C ILE A 85 5.80 -8.21 4.23
N LYS A 86 6.27 -9.39 3.82
CA LYS A 86 7.66 -9.81 3.99
C LYS A 86 8.55 -9.18 2.93
N ASP A 87 9.84 -9.10 3.23
CA ASP A 87 10.90 -8.77 2.27
C ASP A 87 10.69 -7.43 1.55
N ILE A 88 10.01 -6.51 2.22
CA ILE A 88 9.87 -5.12 1.79
C ILE A 88 10.84 -4.27 2.61
N GLU A 89 11.78 -3.62 1.94
CA GLU A 89 12.61 -2.61 2.58
C GLU A 89 11.79 -1.35 2.73
N TRP A 90 11.55 -0.85 3.94
CA TRP A 90 10.71 0.32 4.19
C TRP A 90 11.46 1.66 4.19
N ASP A 91 12.78 1.65 3.98
CA ASP A 91 13.67 2.83 4.02
C ASP A 91 13.23 3.94 3.06
N TRP A 92 12.47 3.60 2.02
CA TRP A 92 11.86 4.58 1.13
C TRP A 92 10.73 5.40 1.77
N LEU A 93 10.27 5.10 2.99
CA LEU A 93 9.27 5.89 3.72
C LEU A 93 9.84 7.16 4.38
N ASP A 94 11.16 7.21 4.61
CA ASP A 94 11.86 8.31 5.28
C ASP A 94 11.64 9.69 4.61
#